data_AF-A0A535JMN4-F1
#
_entry.id   AF-A0A535JMN4-F1
#
_cell.length_a   1.000
_cell.length_b   1.000
_cell.length_c   1.000
_cell.angle_alpha   90.00
_cell.angle_beta   90.00
_cell.angle_gamma   90.00
#
_symmetry.space_group_name_H-M   'P 1'
#
loop_
_entity.id
_entity.type
_entity.pdbx_description
1 polymer ?
#
loop_
_entity_poly.entity_id
_entity_poly.type
_entity_poly.pdbx_seq_one_letter_code
_entity_poly.pdbx_strand_id
1 'polypeptide(L)'
;MGRAGNGTRREIGRGDPEALLPRDRAHGHRRAIARIALAVTLAAAAWVIAFLTWSSEPAGYDFVAFYSAARLVATGSASSVTDANALLAMEHATLPQRTILLNDPNPPALALLMAPLGALPLTAAYAIWTALGVAALAGAAVLLGRLADATQRMRLLPFAMLAPPSLIALAEGQTTPFVLLAIAGSLGAPPLWSGALLGLAAFRPQLLPLVALVALTDRRRALGLVATTAAIAVVSLATVGVEGATRYPDLLTRAAVELRPGELGLAALVRRIAGGEELVLNAALAIVIYAVGAAAVLIRTRMFTTRVVDASTWSLLAAPHALLHDGVMAYPAVAQAATTTTATALWVGSGLAVALIQQAGIPLVPLWLIAIWIWGGARSRRVARGSGLPASR
;
A
#
# COMPACT_ATOMS: atom_id res chain seq x y z
N MET A 1 -29.91 -62.90 55.17
CA MET A 1 -28.82 -63.62 54.47
C MET A 1 -29.20 -63.76 53.01
N GLY A 2 -28.55 -63.02 52.11
CA GLY A 2 -28.88 -62.92 50.69
C GLY A 2 -27.64 -62.54 49.88
N ARG A 3 -27.51 -63.17 48.71
CA ARG A 3 -26.31 -63.39 47.87
C ARG A 3 -25.72 -62.16 47.14
N ALA A 4 -24.39 -62.26 46.95
CA ALA A 4 -23.56 -62.04 45.75
C ALA A 4 -23.64 -60.73 44.91
N GLY A 5 -22.47 -60.13 44.72
CA GLY A 5 -22.12 -59.24 43.59
C GLY A 5 -20.88 -58.40 43.93
N ASN A 6 -19.99 -57.99 43.03
CA ASN A 6 -19.68 -58.31 41.64
C ASN A 6 -18.32 -57.61 41.41
N GLY A 7 -17.44 -58.18 40.58
CA GLY A 7 -16.06 -57.75 40.43
C GLY A 7 -15.88 -56.27 40.03
N THR A 8 -14.86 -55.64 40.62
CA THR A 8 -14.34 -54.32 40.24
C THR A 8 -13.86 -54.31 38.78
N ARG A 9 -14.66 -53.75 37.87
CA ARG A 9 -14.19 -53.33 36.54
C ARG A 9 -13.54 -51.95 36.68
N ARG A 10 -12.22 -51.89 36.44
CA ARG A 10 -11.47 -50.66 36.17
C ARG A 10 -12.16 -49.86 35.07
N GLU A 11 -12.52 -48.61 35.35
CA GLU A 11 -12.81 -47.61 34.33
C GLU A 11 -11.51 -47.33 33.55
N ILE A 12 -11.49 -47.77 32.30
CA ILE A 12 -10.46 -47.41 31.33
C ILE A 12 -10.79 -45.99 30.87
N GLY A 13 -9.79 -45.11 30.96
CA GLY A 13 -9.92 -43.67 30.73
C GLY A 13 -10.66 -43.31 29.45
N ARG A 14 -11.53 -42.30 29.55
CA ARG A 14 -12.05 -41.54 28.42
C ARG A 14 -10.88 -40.91 27.67
N GLY A 15 -10.48 -41.54 26.56
CA GLY A 15 -9.60 -40.91 25.58
C GLY A 15 -10.29 -39.70 24.95
N ASP A 16 -9.52 -38.64 24.79
CA ASP A 16 -9.94 -37.35 24.25
C ASP A 16 -10.54 -37.52 22.83
N PRO A 17 -11.81 -37.13 22.58
CA PRO A 17 -12.48 -37.36 21.30
C PRO A 17 -11.92 -36.53 20.11
N GLU A 18 -10.95 -35.64 20.35
CA GLU A 18 -10.31 -34.82 19.32
C GLU A 18 -8.83 -35.15 19.05
N ALA A 19 -8.33 -36.30 19.49
CA ALA A 19 -6.96 -36.73 19.18
C ALA A 19 -6.81 -37.06 17.68
N LEU A 20 -6.60 -36.02 16.85
CA LEU A 20 -6.34 -36.11 15.41
C LEU A 20 -5.28 -37.20 15.11
N LEU A 21 -5.66 -38.16 14.26
CA LEU A 21 -4.83 -39.30 13.88
C LEU A 21 -3.48 -38.83 13.31
N PRO A 22 -2.37 -39.57 13.51
CA PRO A 22 -1.03 -39.19 13.05
C PRO A 22 -0.95 -38.85 11.54
N ARG A 23 -1.80 -39.49 10.72
CA ARG A 23 -1.90 -39.22 9.28
C ARG A 23 -2.44 -37.82 8.97
N ASP A 24 -3.39 -37.30 9.75
CA ASP A 24 -3.96 -35.96 9.51
C ASP A 24 -2.97 -34.85 9.88
N ARG A 25 -2.15 -35.06 10.92
CA ARG A 25 -1.07 -34.15 11.30
C ARG A 25 0.01 -34.07 10.23
N ALA A 26 0.39 -35.19 9.63
CA ALA A 26 1.36 -35.24 8.54
C ALA A 26 0.87 -34.51 7.27
N HIS A 27 -0.43 -34.64 6.93
CA HIS A 27 -1.02 -33.91 5.80
C HIS A 27 -1.12 -32.40 6.06
N GLY A 28 -1.46 -31.99 7.30
CA GLY A 28 -1.45 -30.59 7.71
C GLY A 28 -0.06 -29.96 7.59
N HIS A 29 0.97 -30.66 8.09
CA HIS A 29 2.36 -30.21 8.04
C HIS A 29 2.87 -30.08 6.60
N ARG A 30 2.63 -31.08 5.74
CA ARG A 30 2.99 -31.01 4.30
C ARG A 30 2.33 -29.85 3.58
N ARG A 31 1.05 -29.58 3.85
CA ARG A 31 0.33 -28.43 3.27
C ARG A 31 0.88 -27.10 3.76
N ALA A 32 1.28 -27.00 5.02
CA ALA A 32 1.91 -25.80 5.57
C ALA A 32 3.28 -25.54 4.92
N ILE A 33 4.13 -26.57 4.80
CA ILE A 33 5.41 -26.48 4.12
C ILE A 33 5.22 -26.05 2.66
N ALA A 34 4.31 -26.67 1.93
CA ALA A 34 4.06 -26.32 0.52
C ALA A 34 3.62 -24.85 0.35
N ARG A 35 2.83 -24.31 1.29
CA ARG A 35 2.42 -22.90 1.28
C ARG A 35 3.57 -21.95 1.56
N ILE A 36 4.44 -22.29 2.52
CA ILE A 36 5.64 -21.52 2.83
C ILE A 36 6.59 -21.55 1.63
N ALA A 37 6.83 -22.72 1.06
CA ALA A 37 7.66 -22.88 -0.14
C ALA A 37 7.11 -22.03 -1.30
N LEU A 38 5.81 -22.08 -1.58
CA LEU A 38 5.20 -21.25 -2.60
C LEU A 38 5.39 -19.74 -2.31
N ALA A 39 5.16 -19.32 -1.07
CA ALA A 39 5.34 -17.92 -0.68
C ALA A 39 6.79 -17.44 -0.88
N VAL A 40 7.76 -18.28 -0.49
CA VAL A 40 9.20 -18.00 -0.66
C VAL A 40 9.56 -17.96 -2.14
N THR A 41 9.07 -18.89 -2.96
CA THR A 41 9.32 -18.91 -4.41
C THR A 41 8.75 -17.66 -5.08
N LEU A 42 7.54 -17.25 -4.73
CA LEU A 42 6.91 -16.04 -5.28
C LEU A 42 7.66 -14.77 -4.84
N ALA A 43 8.10 -14.71 -3.57
CA ALA A 43 8.91 -13.61 -3.06
C ALA A 43 10.25 -13.51 -3.81
N ALA A 44 10.94 -14.63 -3.99
CA ALA A 44 12.19 -14.70 -4.72
C ALA A 44 12.00 -14.30 -6.19
N ALA A 45 10.94 -14.78 -6.85
CA ALA A 45 10.62 -14.41 -8.22
C ALA A 45 10.35 -12.90 -8.37
N ALA A 46 9.52 -12.32 -7.50
CA ALA A 46 9.23 -10.89 -7.50
C ALA A 46 10.50 -10.06 -7.27
N TRP A 47 11.35 -10.47 -6.31
CA TRP A 47 12.63 -9.82 -6.05
C TRP A 47 13.57 -9.89 -7.26
N VAL A 48 13.75 -11.07 -7.85
CA VAL A 48 14.63 -11.27 -9.02
C VAL A 48 14.13 -10.45 -10.21
N ILE A 49 12.83 -10.49 -10.52
CA ILE A 49 12.25 -9.72 -11.62
C ILE A 49 12.52 -8.22 -11.39
N ALA A 50 12.15 -7.68 -10.24
CA ALA A 50 12.37 -6.27 -9.93
C ALA A 50 13.86 -5.89 -9.94
N PHE A 51 14.72 -6.78 -9.46
CA PHE A 51 16.16 -6.53 -9.42
C PHE A 51 16.77 -6.48 -10.83
N LEU A 52 16.42 -7.42 -11.69
CA LEU A 52 16.89 -7.46 -13.07
C LEU A 52 16.33 -6.29 -13.90
N THR A 53 15.04 -5.98 -13.74
CA THR A 53 14.37 -4.86 -14.41
C THR A 53 14.98 -3.52 -14.04
N TRP A 54 15.33 -3.32 -12.76
CA TRP A 54 16.07 -2.12 -12.35
C TRP A 54 17.50 -2.12 -12.87
N SER A 55 18.19 -3.26 -12.80
CA SER A 55 19.60 -3.36 -13.22
C SER A 55 19.82 -3.11 -14.71
N SER A 56 18.80 -3.32 -15.56
CA SER A 56 18.89 -3.03 -16.99
C SER A 56 18.84 -1.54 -17.31
N GLU A 57 18.15 -0.73 -16.50
CA GLU A 57 17.99 0.71 -16.74
C GLU A 57 17.83 1.49 -15.42
N PRO A 58 18.84 1.49 -14.54
CA PRO A 58 18.70 2.05 -13.18
C PRO A 58 18.42 3.56 -13.20
N ALA A 59 18.87 4.26 -14.25
CA ALA A 59 18.66 5.69 -14.41
C ALA A 59 17.19 6.07 -14.70
N GLY A 60 16.37 5.14 -15.16
CA GLY A 60 14.94 5.34 -15.45
C GLY A 60 14.03 5.27 -14.23
N TYR A 61 14.57 4.96 -13.04
CA TYR A 61 13.78 4.59 -11.86
C TYR A 61 13.94 5.55 -10.68
N ASP A 62 12.83 5.76 -9.97
CA ASP A 62 12.71 6.73 -8.87
C ASP A 62 13.62 6.43 -7.67
N PHE A 63 14.05 5.18 -7.49
CA PHE A 63 14.93 4.77 -6.38
C PHE A 63 16.19 5.63 -6.26
N VAL A 64 16.73 6.11 -7.37
CA VAL A 64 17.94 6.93 -7.37
C VAL A 64 17.72 8.25 -6.64
N ALA A 65 16.52 8.84 -6.74
CA ALA A 65 16.17 10.06 -6.01
C ALA A 65 16.12 9.80 -4.50
N PHE A 66 15.42 8.74 -4.06
CA PHE A 66 15.33 8.36 -2.64
C PHE A 66 16.70 8.03 -2.05
N TYR A 67 17.50 7.28 -2.80
CA TYR A 67 18.86 6.94 -2.41
C TYR A 67 19.74 8.18 -2.32
N SER A 68 19.63 9.13 -3.25
CA SER A 68 20.45 10.35 -3.26
C SER A 68 20.11 11.25 -2.08
N ALA A 69 18.83 11.40 -1.74
CA ALA A 69 18.40 12.09 -0.53
C ALA A 69 18.94 11.40 0.74
N ALA A 70 18.85 10.06 0.81
CA ALA A 70 19.39 9.29 1.92
C ALA A 70 20.92 9.37 2.03
N ARG A 71 21.62 9.39 0.89
CA ARG A 71 23.08 9.54 0.77
C ARG A 71 23.52 10.89 1.31
N LEU A 72 22.81 11.97 0.98
CA LEU A 72 23.07 13.30 1.54
C LEU A 72 23.00 13.29 3.08
N VAL A 73 21.99 12.63 3.66
CA VAL A 73 21.90 12.50 5.12
C VAL A 73 23.08 11.68 5.66
N ALA A 74 23.38 10.53 5.03
CA ALA A 74 24.45 9.63 5.45
C ALA A 74 25.85 10.28 5.39
N THR A 75 26.06 11.23 4.49
CA THR A 75 27.34 11.96 4.33
C THR A 75 27.38 13.29 5.08
N GLY A 76 26.40 13.58 5.93
CA GLY A 76 26.41 14.78 6.79
C GLY A 76 25.81 16.05 6.16
N SER A 77 25.14 15.94 5.02
CA SER A 77 24.51 17.05 4.28
C SER A 77 22.98 17.04 4.38
N ALA A 78 22.44 16.66 5.55
CA ALA A 78 21.00 16.47 5.75
C ALA A 78 20.15 17.73 5.46
N SER A 79 20.68 18.93 5.71
CA SER A 79 20.03 20.22 5.40
C SER A 79 19.78 20.46 3.91
N SER A 80 20.50 19.73 3.04
CA SER A 80 20.42 19.87 1.58
C SER A 80 19.40 18.93 0.93
N VAL A 81 18.70 18.09 1.71
CA VAL A 81 17.72 17.11 1.18
C VAL A 81 16.55 17.78 0.45
N THR A 82 16.25 19.05 0.74
CA THR A 82 15.21 19.81 0.02
C THR A 82 15.77 20.81 -0.99
N ASP A 83 17.08 20.82 -1.22
CA ASP A 83 17.73 21.62 -2.25
C ASP A 83 17.78 20.85 -3.56
N ALA A 84 17.03 21.32 -4.55
CA ALA A 84 16.94 20.72 -5.88
C ALA A 84 18.31 20.55 -6.58
N ASN A 85 19.23 21.51 -6.41
CA ASN A 85 20.55 21.44 -7.02
C ASN A 85 21.44 20.42 -6.31
N ALA A 86 21.35 20.34 -4.98
CA ALA A 86 22.09 19.35 -4.21
C ALA A 86 21.62 17.93 -4.49
N LEU A 87 20.30 17.73 -4.62
CA LEU A 87 19.71 16.46 -5.03
C LEU A 87 20.19 16.05 -6.42
N LEU A 88 20.10 16.93 -7.42
CA LEU A 88 20.56 16.64 -8.77
C LEU A 88 22.06 16.32 -8.81
N ALA A 89 22.88 17.09 -8.09
CA ALA A 89 24.31 16.84 -8.00
C ALA A 89 24.60 15.46 -7.38
N MET A 90 23.85 15.06 -6.34
CA MET A 90 24.00 13.75 -5.72
C MET A 90 23.50 12.60 -6.61
N GLU A 91 22.39 12.80 -7.33
CA GLU A 91 21.89 11.84 -8.31
C GLU A 91 22.92 11.62 -9.42
N HIS A 92 23.49 12.70 -9.96
CA HIS A 92 24.51 12.64 -11.00
C HIS A 92 25.80 11.97 -10.49
N ALA A 93 26.23 12.29 -9.26
CA ALA A 93 27.40 11.65 -8.65
C ALA A 93 27.19 10.15 -8.40
N THR A 94 25.95 9.73 -8.14
CA THR A 94 25.57 8.33 -7.94
C THR A 94 25.46 7.57 -9.26
N LEU A 95 24.84 8.19 -10.26
CA LEU A 95 24.59 7.64 -11.59
C LEU A 95 24.77 8.77 -12.63
N PRO A 96 25.90 8.83 -13.35
CA PRO A 96 26.20 9.92 -14.28
C PRO A 96 25.17 10.14 -15.40
N GLN A 97 24.36 9.12 -15.71
CA GLN A 97 23.27 9.21 -16.68
C GLN A 97 22.10 10.08 -16.19
N ARG A 98 22.03 10.38 -14.89
CA ARG A 98 21.03 11.26 -14.27
C ARG A 98 21.44 12.71 -14.48
N THR A 99 20.85 13.36 -15.48
CA THR A 99 21.11 14.78 -15.82
C THR A 99 19.90 15.68 -15.57
N ILE A 100 18.74 15.09 -15.25
CA ILE A 100 17.49 15.78 -14.94
C ILE A 100 17.04 15.32 -13.56
N LEU A 101 16.72 16.28 -12.70
CA LEU A 101 16.25 16.02 -11.34
C LEU A 101 14.98 15.17 -11.38
N LEU A 102 14.97 14.04 -10.67
CA LEU A 102 13.73 13.35 -10.37
C LEU A 102 13.07 14.04 -9.18
N ASN A 103 11.80 14.35 -9.33
CA ASN A 103 11.08 14.99 -8.26
C ASN A 103 10.75 13.99 -7.16
N ASP A 104 11.23 14.25 -5.94
CA ASP A 104 10.94 13.44 -4.76
C ASP A 104 10.02 14.22 -3.80
N PRO A 105 8.70 13.99 -3.84
CA PRO A 105 7.76 14.65 -2.93
C PRO A 105 7.74 14.03 -1.53
N ASN A 106 8.56 13.03 -1.22
CA ASN A 106 8.54 12.38 0.08
C ASN A 106 8.99 13.34 1.20
N PRO A 107 8.45 13.19 2.43
CA PRO A 107 8.90 14.01 3.55
C PRO A 107 10.37 13.73 3.87
N PRO A 108 11.16 14.73 4.29
CA PRO A 108 12.58 14.54 4.60
C PRO A 108 12.90 13.48 5.67
N ALA A 109 11.93 13.14 6.53
CA ALA A 109 12.05 11.99 7.43
C ALA A 109 12.34 10.66 6.71
N LEU A 110 11.90 10.49 5.45
CA LEU A 110 12.21 9.31 4.65
C LEU A 110 13.71 9.21 4.37
N ALA A 111 14.35 10.32 3.99
CA ALA A 111 15.78 10.35 3.74
C ALA A 111 16.59 9.94 4.98
N LEU A 112 16.17 10.40 6.17
CA LEU A 112 16.78 9.97 7.43
C LEU A 112 16.56 8.49 7.70
N LEU A 113 15.33 7.99 7.52
CA LEU A 113 15.00 6.57 7.68
C LEU A 113 15.84 5.68 6.75
N MET A 114 16.09 6.14 5.53
CA MET A 114 16.88 5.45 4.52
C MET A 114 18.39 5.70 4.63
N ALA A 115 18.86 6.59 5.50
CA ALA A 115 20.28 6.96 5.62
C ALA A 115 21.23 5.75 5.81
N PRO A 116 20.89 4.70 6.59
CA PRO A 116 21.72 3.50 6.65
C PRO A 116 21.91 2.81 5.30
N LEU A 117 20.90 2.83 4.42
CA LEU A 117 21.02 2.34 3.05
C LEU A 117 21.79 3.32 2.16
N GLY A 118 21.62 4.63 2.37
CA GLY A 118 22.40 5.67 1.70
C GLY A 118 23.92 5.52 1.93
N ALA A 119 24.33 5.02 3.10
CA ALA A 119 25.75 4.73 3.38
C ALA A 119 26.33 3.56 2.57
N LEU A 120 25.49 2.69 1.99
CA LEU A 120 25.92 1.54 1.20
C LEU A 120 26.12 1.92 -0.28
N PRO A 121 26.82 1.09 -1.08
CA PRO A 121 26.79 1.23 -2.53
C PRO A 121 25.36 1.07 -3.09
N LEU A 122 25.03 1.84 -4.14
CA LEU A 122 23.68 1.91 -4.72
C LEU A 122 23.03 0.53 -4.96
N THR A 123 23.74 -0.40 -5.60
CA THR A 123 23.21 -1.74 -5.91
C THR A 123 22.86 -2.53 -4.67
N ALA A 124 23.68 -2.44 -3.61
CA ALA A 124 23.41 -3.13 -2.35
C ALA A 124 22.23 -2.48 -1.60
N ALA A 125 22.18 -1.14 -1.60
CA ALA A 125 21.06 -0.39 -1.04
C ALA A 125 19.73 -0.77 -1.71
N TYR A 126 19.74 -0.85 -3.05
CA TYR A 126 18.58 -1.26 -3.83
C TYR A 126 18.18 -2.71 -3.56
N ALA A 127 19.13 -3.65 -3.56
CA ALA A 127 18.86 -5.06 -3.25
C ALA A 127 18.15 -5.25 -1.91
N ILE A 128 18.60 -4.53 -0.87
CA ILE A 128 18.00 -4.55 0.46
C ILE A 128 16.63 -3.89 0.45
N TRP A 129 16.50 -2.71 -0.17
CA TRP A 129 15.23 -1.99 -0.27
C TRP A 129 14.14 -2.81 -0.96
N THR A 130 14.48 -3.44 -2.08
CA THR A 130 13.57 -4.32 -2.83
C THR A 130 13.19 -5.55 -2.00
N ALA A 131 14.12 -6.13 -1.23
CA ALA A 131 13.79 -7.23 -0.32
C ALA A 131 12.79 -6.80 0.78
N LEU A 132 12.98 -5.60 1.35
CA LEU A 132 12.04 -5.02 2.30
C LEU A 132 10.68 -4.73 1.65
N GLY A 133 10.66 -4.23 0.42
CA GLY A 133 9.43 -4.01 -0.34
C GLY A 133 8.66 -5.31 -0.61
N VAL A 134 9.36 -6.38 -0.99
CA VAL A 134 8.76 -7.72 -1.18
C VAL A 134 8.18 -8.24 0.14
N ALA A 135 8.91 -8.10 1.25
CA ALA A 135 8.40 -8.47 2.57
C ALA A 135 7.15 -7.65 2.96
N ALA A 136 7.13 -6.36 2.63
CA ALA A 136 5.98 -5.49 2.87
C ALA A 136 4.75 -5.90 2.05
N LEU A 137 4.92 -6.21 0.76
CA LEU A 137 3.84 -6.74 -0.09
C LEU A 137 3.32 -8.08 0.41
N ALA A 138 4.21 -8.98 0.81
CA ALA A 138 3.85 -10.28 1.39
C ALA A 138 3.01 -10.09 2.66
N GLY A 139 3.49 -9.25 3.58
CA GLY A 139 2.80 -8.91 4.82
C GLY A 139 1.43 -8.27 4.56
N ALA A 140 1.37 -7.32 3.62
CA ALA A 140 0.13 -6.70 3.21
C ALA A 140 -0.87 -7.73 2.67
N ALA A 141 -0.44 -8.64 1.79
CA ALA A 141 -1.30 -9.68 1.23
C ALA A 141 -1.89 -10.59 2.32
N VAL A 142 -1.07 -11.00 3.30
CA VAL A 142 -1.53 -11.79 4.45
C VAL A 142 -2.56 -11.03 5.27
N LEU A 143 -2.29 -9.76 5.59
CA LEU A 143 -3.18 -8.93 6.40
C LEU A 143 -4.50 -8.63 5.68
N LEU A 144 -4.45 -8.35 4.37
CA LEU A 144 -5.63 -8.13 3.52
C LEU A 144 -6.46 -9.40 3.33
N GLY A 145 -5.91 -10.59 3.55
CA GLY A 145 -6.64 -11.85 3.52
C GLY A 145 -7.87 -11.88 4.45
N ARG A 146 -7.94 -11.03 5.48
CA ARG A 146 -9.14 -10.89 6.32
C ARG A 146 -10.35 -10.29 5.58
N LEU A 147 -10.12 -9.54 4.50
CA LEU A 147 -11.17 -8.95 3.67
C LEU A 147 -11.74 -9.94 2.65
N ALA A 148 -10.95 -10.95 2.28
CA ALA A 148 -11.31 -11.97 1.33
C ALA A 148 -12.02 -13.15 1.98
N ASP A 149 -12.77 -13.89 1.17
CA ASP A 149 -13.33 -15.17 1.59
C ASP A 149 -12.21 -16.15 1.96
N ALA A 150 -12.46 -17.01 2.96
CA ALA A 150 -11.43 -17.87 3.55
C ALA A 150 -10.71 -18.76 2.52
N THR A 151 -11.41 -19.17 1.46
CA THR A 151 -10.88 -19.98 0.35
C THR A 151 -9.99 -19.20 -0.61
N GLN A 152 -10.09 -17.86 -0.64
CA GLN A 152 -9.35 -17.00 -1.56
C GLN A 152 -8.12 -16.33 -0.94
N ARG A 153 -7.97 -16.34 0.40
CA ARG A 153 -6.87 -15.64 1.10
C ARG A 153 -5.48 -15.91 0.52
N MET A 154 -5.17 -17.19 0.29
CA MET A 154 -3.85 -17.59 -0.22
C MET A 154 -3.62 -17.21 -1.69
N ARG A 155 -4.69 -16.92 -2.44
CA ARG A 155 -4.61 -16.50 -3.85
C ARG A 155 -4.33 -15.02 -4.01
N LEU A 156 -4.48 -14.23 -2.94
CA LEU A 156 -4.04 -12.84 -2.93
C LEU A 156 -2.52 -12.71 -2.96
N LEU A 157 -1.79 -13.71 -2.48
CA LEU A 157 -0.32 -13.66 -2.40
C LEU A 157 0.36 -13.60 -3.78
N PRO A 158 0.11 -14.54 -4.73
CA PRO A 158 0.70 -14.43 -6.07
C PRO A 158 0.29 -13.15 -6.79
N PHE A 159 -0.96 -12.69 -6.59
CA PHE A 159 -1.41 -11.41 -7.13
C PHE A 159 -0.61 -10.23 -6.55
N ALA A 160 -0.51 -10.14 -5.24
CA ALA A 160 0.20 -9.05 -4.58
C ALA A 160 1.70 -9.02 -4.88
N MET A 161 2.29 -10.16 -5.25
CA MET A 161 3.73 -10.25 -5.56
C MET A 161 4.04 -10.03 -7.05
N LEU A 162 3.19 -10.51 -7.95
CA LEU A 162 3.51 -10.58 -9.39
C LEU A 162 2.62 -9.69 -10.27
N ALA A 163 1.61 -9.02 -9.72
CA ALA A 163 0.85 -8.05 -10.50
C ALA A 163 1.76 -6.86 -10.88
N PRO A 164 1.57 -6.26 -12.08
CA PRO A 164 2.43 -5.17 -12.54
C PRO A 164 2.54 -3.99 -11.59
N PRO A 165 1.48 -3.50 -10.90
CA PRO A 165 1.65 -2.42 -9.93
C PRO A 165 2.70 -2.73 -8.85
N SER A 166 2.74 -3.99 -8.38
CA SER A 166 3.76 -4.43 -7.42
C SER A 166 5.14 -4.52 -8.03
N LEU A 167 5.27 -5.16 -9.20
CA LEU A 167 6.58 -5.31 -9.85
C LEU A 167 7.17 -3.95 -10.26
N ILE A 168 6.35 -3.04 -10.76
CA ILE A 168 6.74 -1.66 -11.08
C ILE A 168 7.13 -0.92 -9.80
N ALA A 169 6.32 -1.00 -8.73
CA ALA A 169 6.66 -0.37 -7.46
C ALA A 169 8.00 -0.89 -6.89
N LEU A 170 8.28 -2.18 -7.01
CA LEU A 170 9.54 -2.77 -6.60
C LEU A 170 10.70 -2.32 -7.50
N ALA A 171 10.54 -2.37 -8.82
CA ALA A 171 11.55 -1.96 -9.79
C ALA A 171 11.92 -0.48 -9.68
N GLU A 172 10.92 0.38 -9.48
CA GLU A 172 11.10 1.81 -9.23
C GLU A 172 11.60 2.12 -7.81
N GLY A 173 11.61 1.13 -6.90
CA GLY A 173 11.99 1.33 -5.50
C GLY A 173 11.04 2.24 -4.72
N GLN A 174 9.74 2.19 -5.03
CA GLN A 174 8.72 3.07 -4.44
C GLN A 174 8.41 2.74 -2.98
N THR A 175 7.88 3.72 -2.25
CA THR A 175 7.43 3.57 -0.85
C THR A 175 6.03 2.96 -0.72
N THR A 176 5.30 2.80 -1.83
CA THR A 176 3.91 2.30 -1.83
C THR A 176 3.72 0.91 -1.22
N PRO A 177 4.66 -0.06 -1.31
CA PRO A 177 4.57 -1.33 -0.58
C PRO A 177 4.45 -1.15 0.94
N PHE A 178 5.22 -0.24 1.52
CA PHE A 178 5.24 0.01 2.96
C PHE A 178 3.98 0.72 3.42
N VAL A 179 3.48 1.68 2.62
CA VAL A 179 2.20 2.35 2.89
C VAL A 179 1.04 1.36 2.81
N LEU A 180 1.05 0.45 1.83
CA LEU A 180 0.04 -0.59 1.72
C LEU A 180 0.06 -1.53 2.93
N LEU A 181 1.26 -1.94 3.39
CA LEU A 181 1.41 -2.74 4.61
C LEU A 181 0.80 -2.04 5.82
N ALA A 182 1.05 -0.73 5.98
CA ALA A 182 0.48 0.06 7.07
C ALA A 182 -1.05 0.12 7.00
N ILE A 183 -1.61 0.40 5.81
CA ILE A 183 -3.07 0.38 5.58
C ILE A 183 -3.65 -1.00 5.91
N ALA A 184 -3.04 -2.08 5.44
CA ALA A 184 -3.49 -3.44 5.70
C ALA A 184 -3.43 -3.80 7.20
N GLY A 185 -2.37 -3.39 7.90
CA GLY A 185 -2.22 -3.58 9.34
C GLY A 185 -3.26 -2.83 10.16
N SER A 186 -3.67 -1.63 9.71
CA SER A 186 -4.67 -0.82 10.40
C SER A 186 -6.02 -1.51 10.56
N LEU A 187 -6.35 -2.45 9.65
CA LEU A 187 -7.66 -3.12 9.57
C LEU A 187 -7.96 -4.06 10.74
N GLY A 188 -7.00 -4.38 11.59
CA GLY A 188 -7.29 -5.02 12.87
C GLY A 188 -6.26 -4.76 13.94
N ALA A 189 -5.57 -3.63 13.84
CA ALA A 189 -4.90 -3.05 14.98
C ALA A 189 -5.95 -2.43 15.94
N PRO A 190 -5.65 -2.34 17.25
CA PRO A 190 -6.46 -1.57 18.19
C PRO A 190 -6.60 -0.11 17.72
N PRO A 191 -7.65 0.63 18.12
CA PRO A 191 -7.94 1.97 17.59
C PRO A 191 -6.74 2.92 17.55
N LEU A 192 -5.97 3.04 18.64
CA LEU A 192 -4.79 3.92 18.67
C LEU A 192 -3.75 3.52 17.60
N TRP A 193 -3.35 2.25 17.58
CA TRP A 193 -2.37 1.72 16.64
C TRP A 193 -2.87 1.71 15.19
N SER A 194 -4.17 1.50 14.99
CA SER A 194 -4.82 1.61 13.69
C SER A 194 -4.66 3.02 13.13
N GLY A 195 -4.93 4.04 13.95
CA GLY A 195 -4.65 5.43 13.64
C GLY A 195 -3.18 5.70 13.32
N ALA A 196 -2.28 5.18 14.16
CA ALA A 196 -0.84 5.36 13.99
C ALA A 196 -0.33 4.77 12.66
N LEU A 197 -0.82 3.58 12.28
CA LEU A 197 -0.51 2.96 10.99
C LEU A 197 -1.10 3.76 9.81
N LEU A 198 -2.32 4.26 9.93
CA LEU A 198 -2.89 5.16 8.91
C LEU A 198 -2.09 6.46 8.79
N GLY A 199 -1.48 6.95 9.86
CA GLY A 199 -0.59 8.12 9.85
C GLY A 199 0.69 7.92 9.05
N LEU A 200 1.15 6.68 8.84
CA LEU A 200 2.29 6.39 7.95
C LEU A 200 1.98 6.68 6.48
N ALA A 201 0.71 6.89 6.11
CA ALA A 201 0.35 7.43 4.79
C ALA A 201 0.95 8.83 4.53
N ALA A 202 1.46 9.54 5.54
CA ALA A 202 2.20 10.79 5.35
C ALA A 202 3.50 10.62 4.53
N PHE A 203 4.06 9.40 4.45
CA PHE A 203 5.14 9.09 3.49
C PHE A 203 4.66 9.05 2.03
N ARG A 204 3.36 9.18 1.78
CA ARG A 204 2.76 9.43 0.47
C ARG A 204 1.72 10.55 0.65
N PRO A 205 2.14 11.83 0.68
CA PRO A 205 1.28 12.95 1.10
C PRO A 205 -0.10 12.99 0.42
N GLN A 206 -0.18 12.61 -0.86
CA GLN A 206 -1.44 12.53 -1.60
C GLN A 206 -2.43 11.45 -1.12
N LEU A 207 -1.97 10.40 -0.45
CA LEU A 207 -2.85 9.36 0.10
C LEU A 207 -3.40 9.74 1.49
N LEU A 208 -2.71 10.64 2.19
CA LEU A 208 -3.02 11.00 3.57
C LEU A 208 -4.42 11.59 3.76
N PRO A 209 -4.97 12.50 2.92
CA PRO A 209 -6.23 13.19 3.24
C PRO A 209 -7.42 12.26 3.48
N LEU A 210 -7.66 11.29 2.60
CA LEU A 210 -8.79 10.37 2.75
C LEU A 210 -8.54 9.29 3.79
N VAL A 211 -7.28 8.85 3.94
CA VAL A 211 -6.89 7.92 5.00
C VAL A 211 -7.04 8.55 6.39
N ALA A 212 -6.59 9.80 6.54
CA ALA A 212 -6.75 10.61 7.74
C ALA A 212 -8.23 10.83 8.07
N LEU A 213 -9.06 11.15 7.07
CA LEU A 213 -10.50 11.32 7.24
C LEU A 213 -11.15 10.11 7.93
N VAL A 214 -10.75 8.89 7.56
CA VAL A 214 -11.27 7.67 8.20
C VAL A 214 -10.80 7.55 9.64
N ALA A 215 -9.53 7.81 9.93
CA ALA A 215 -8.99 7.77 11.30
C ALA A 215 -9.64 8.81 12.22
N LEU A 216 -9.97 10.00 11.69
CA LEU A 216 -10.60 11.09 12.44
C LEU A 216 -12.04 10.79 12.90
N THR A 217 -12.65 9.71 12.40
CA THR A 217 -14.00 9.29 12.81
C THR A 217 -14.05 8.65 14.20
N ASP A 218 -12.90 8.40 14.82
CA ASP A 218 -12.78 7.85 16.18
C ASP A 218 -11.62 8.53 16.93
N ARG A 219 -11.86 8.96 18.18
CA ARG A 219 -10.89 9.75 18.95
C ARG A 219 -9.55 9.02 19.15
N ARG A 220 -9.57 7.71 19.41
CA ARG A 220 -8.33 6.95 19.65
C ARG A 220 -7.52 6.80 18.38
N ARG A 221 -8.16 6.52 17.24
CA ARG A 221 -7.52 6.53 15.92
C ARG A 221 -6.98 7.90 15.55
N ALA A 222 -7.75 8.97 15.78
CA ALA A 222 -7.30 10.33 15.54
C ALA A 222 -6.01 10.65 16.31
N LEU A 223 -5.92 10.27 17.59
CA LEU A 223 -4.71 10.46 18.39
C LEU A 223 -3.50 9.73 17.79
N GLY A 224 -3.68 8.47 17.37
CA GLY A 224 -2.61 7.70 16.74
C GLY A 224 -2.15 8.32 15.41
N LEU A 225 -3.11 8.71 14.57
CA LEU A 225 -2.84 9.41 13.31
C LEU A 225 -2.01 10.66 13.55
N VAL A 226 -2.49 11.56 14.41
CA VAL A 226 -1.84 12.84 14.71
C VAL A 226 -0.46 12.63 15.32
N ALA A 227 -0.31 11.65 16.22
CA ALA A 227 1.00 11.35 16.82
C ALA A 227 2.02 10.92 15.76
N THR A 228 1.66 10.00 14.86
CA THR A 228 2.56 9.53 13.79
C THR A 228 2.88 10.64 12.78
N THR A 229 1.87 11.39 12.31
CA THR A 229 2.10 12.46 11.33
C THR A 229 2.90 13.62 11.92
N ALA A 230 2.65 13.98 13.18
CA ALA A 230 3.46 14.95 13.91
C ALA A 230 4.90 14.46 14.10
N ALA A 231 5.12 13.19 14.44
CA ALA A 231 6.46 12.62 14.53
C ALA A 231 7.20 12.70 13.19
N ILE A 232 6.54 12.36 12.07
CA ILE A 232 7.14 12.49 10.73
C ILE A 232 7.48 13.94 10.41
N ALA A 233 6.61 14.90 10.74
CA ALA A 233 6.86 16.33 10.53
C ALA A 233 8.02 16.84 11.40
N VAL A 234 8.06 16.48 12.69
CA VAL A 234 9.12 16.88 13.62
C VAL A 234 10.46 16.27 13.21
N VAL A 235 10.49 14.99 12.85
CA VAL A 235 11.71 14.34 12.34
C VAL A 235 12.15 14.99 11.03
N SER A 236 11.21 15.30 10.13
CA SER A 236 11.55 16.01 8.89
C SER A 236 12.20 17.36 9.17
N LEU A 237 11.59 18.17 10.06
CA LEU A 237 12.13 19.47 10.46
C LEU A 237 13.50 19.33 11.15
N ALA A 238 13.69 18.33 12.00
CA ALA A 238 14.97 18.06 12.64
C ALA A 238 16.07 17.65 11.65
N THR A 239 15.70 16.92 10.59
CA THR A 239 16.65 16.49 9.54
C THR A 239 17.13 17.66 8.69
N VAL A 240 16.22 18.52 8.22
CA VAL A 240 16.57 19.57 7.23
C VAL A 240 16.70 20.97 7.81
N GLY A 241 16.32 21.17 9.07
CA GLY A 241 16.24 22.48 9.71
C GLY A 241 15.09 23.34 9.15
N VAL A 242 14.93 24.54 9.72
CA VAL A 242 13.87 25.48 9.32
C VAL A 242 14.04 25.90 7.86
N GLU A 243 15.26 26.22 7.44
CA GLU A 243 15.54 26.67 6.08
C GLU A 243 15.20 25.57 5.07
N GLY A 244 15.64 24.34 5.29
CA GLY A 244 15.30 23.21 4.44
C GLY A 244 13.78 22.95 4.39
N ALA A 245 13.07 23.13 5.51
CA ALA A 245 11.63 22.95 5.57
C ALA A 245 10.87 23.99 4.72
N THR A 246 11.36 25.22 4.59
CA THR A 246 10.74 26.24 3.74
C THR A 246 10.79 25.94 2.24
N ARG A 247 11.73 25.08 1.79
CA ARG A 247 11.84 24.64 0.39
C ARG A 247 10.87 23.50 0.05
N TYR A 248 10.38 22.78 1.04
CA TYR A 248 9.56 21.58 0.83
C TYR A 248 8.23 21.85 0.09
N PRO A 249 7.48 22.94 0.35
CA PRO A 249 6.28 23.27 -0.43
C PRO A 249 6.52 23.44 -1.94
N ASP A 250 7.70 23.93 -2.33
CA ASP A 250 8.07 24.07 -3.74
C ASP A 250 8.24 22.70 -4.42
N LEU A 251 8.88 21.73 -3.74
CA LEU A 251 8.98 20.35 -4.22
C LEU A 251 7.60 19.70 -4.44
N LEU A 252 6.70 19.88 -3.47
CA LEU A 252 5.31 19.40 -3.58
C LEU A 252 4.57 20.07 -4.74
N THR A 253 4.77 21.37 -4.95
CA THR A 253 4.12 22.12 -6.04
C THR A 253 4.61 21.64 -7.40
N ARG A 254 5.93 21.44 -7.56
CA ARG A 254 6.50 20.86 -8.78
C ARG A 254 5.91 19.48 -9.05
N ALA A 255 5.74 18.65 -8.00
CA ALA A 255 5.22 17.30 -8.15
C ALA A 255 3.74 17.28 -8.53
N ALA A 256 2.96 18.24 -8.02
CA ALA A 256 1.54 18.35 -8.29
C ALA A 256 1.21 18.84 -9.72
N VAL A 257 2.13 19.58 -10.35
CA VAL A 257 1.92 20.14 -11.69
C VAL A 257 2.49 19.23 -12.79
N GLU A 258 3.55 18.46 -12.49
CA GLU A 258 4.17 17.51 -13.42
C GLU A 258 3.14 16.53 -13.98
N LEU A 259 2.89 16.61 -15.29
CA LEU A 259 2.03 15.68 -16.03
C LEU A 259 2.87 14.53 -16.55
N ARG A 260 2.61 13.32 -16.05
CA ARG A 260 3.25 12.12 -16.59
C ARG A 260 2.32 11.27 -17.45
N PRO A 261 2.84 10.66 -18.53
CA PRO A 261 2.15 9.58 -19.22
C PRO A 261 1.76 8.47 -18.23
N GLY A 262 0.51 8.00 -18.27
CA GLY A 262 0.05 6.87 -17.46
C GLY A 262 -0.52 7.21 -16.08
N GLU A 263 -0.74 8.49 -15.75
CA GLU A 263 -1.39 8.88 -14.48
C GLU A 263 -2.78 8.26 -14.28
N LEU A 264 -3.06 7.76 -13.07
CA LEU A 264 -4.25 7.01 -12.68
C LEU A 264 -5.36 7.89 -12.06
N GLY A 265 -5.06 9.14 -11.72
CA GLY A 265 -5.99 10.05 -11.06
C GLY A 265 -7.10 10.56 -11.99
N LEU A 266 -8.27 10.88 -11.43
CA LEU A 266 -9.37 11.50 -12.16
C LEU A 266 -9.00 12.89 -12.68
N ALA A 267 -8.18 13.64 -11.93
CA ALA A 267 -7.71 14.94 -12.36
C ALA A 267 -6.91 14.83 -13.66
N ALA A 268 -6.03 13.82 -13.77
CA ALA A 268 -5.26 13.55 -14.97
C ALA A 268 -6.15 13.21 -16.18
N LEU A 269 -7.20 12.40 -15.97
CA LEU A 269 -8.19 12.09 -17.01
C LEU A 269 -8.87 13.36 -17.52
N VAL A 270 -9.30 14.25 -16.62
CA VAL A 270 -9.94 15.53 -17.01
C VAL A 270 -8.95 16.44 -17.74
N ARG A 271 -7.71 16.57 -17.24
CA ARG A 271 -6.65 17.39 -17.87
C ARG A 271 -6.33 16.94 -19.30
N ARG A 272 -6.29 15.63 -19.55
CA ARG A 272 -6.05 15.05 -20.89
C ARG A 272 -7.14 15.41 -21.91
N ILE A 273 -8.38 15.58 -21.45
CA ILE A 273 -9.53 15.89 -22.30
C ILE A 273 -9.71 17.41 -22.44
N ALA A 274 -9.61 18.14 -21.33
CA ALA A 274 -9.91 19.57 -21.27
C ALA A 274 -8.76 20.47 -21.73
N GLY A 275 -7.52 19.96 -21.77
CA GLY A 275 -6.33 20.75 -22.12
C GLY A 275 -6.06 21.82 -21.07
N GLY A 276 -5.32 21.48 -20.01
CA GLY A 276 -5.05 22.42 -18.93
C GLY A 276 -3.80 22.08 -18.12
N GLU A 277 -2.77 22.90 -18.28
CA GLU A 277 -1.62 22.96 -17.37
C GLU A 277 -1.79 24.03 -16.28
N GLU A 278 -2.90 24.76 -16.29
CA GLU A 278 -3.15 25.82 -15.32
C GLU A 278 -3.25 25.29 -13.89
N LEU A 279 -2.38 25.80 -13.02
CA LEU A 279 -2.30 25.45 -11.60
C LEU A 279 -3.65 25.58 -10.88
N VAL A 280 -4.42 26.62 -11.21
CA VAL A 280 -5.73 26.90 -10.59
C VAL A 280 -6.75 25.82 -10.93
N LEU A 281 -6.82 25.39 -12.20
CA LEU A 281 -7.70 24.31 -12.63
C LEU A 281 -7.30 22.99 -11.97
N ASN A 282 -6.00 22.70 -11.88
CA ASN A 282 -5.49 21.48 -11.25
C ASN A 282 -5.82 21.42 -9.76
N ALA A 283 -5.61 22.53 -9.04
CA ALA A 283 -5.96 22.64 -7.64
C ALA A 283 -7.47 22.50 -7.42
N ALA A 284 -8.29 23.18 -8.23
CA ALA A 284 -9.74 23.09 -8.14
C ALA A 284 -10.25 21.66 -8.40
N LEU A 285 -9.74 20.99 -9.44
CA LEU A 285 -10.08 19.60 -9.74
C LEU A 285 -9.69 18.67 -8.59
N ALA A 286 -8.47 18.79 -8.06
CA ALA A 286 -8.03 17.99 -6.92
C ALA A 286 -8.96 18.20 -5.71
N ILE A 287 -9.27 19.44 -5.34
CA ILE A 287 -10.17 19.77 -4.23
C ILE A 287 -11.54 19.11 -4.44
N VAL A 288 -12.13 19.25 -5.63
CA VAL A 288 -13.45 18.67 -5.95
C VAL A 288 -13.40 17.15 -5.85
N ILE A 289 -12.37 16.50 -6.40
CA ILE A 289 -12.27 15.03 -6.39
C ILE A 289 -12.02 14.51 -4.96
N TYR A 290 -11.20 15.18 -4.15
CA TYR A 290 -11.04 14.84 -2.73
C TYR A 290 -12.35 15.01 -1.96
N ALA A 291 -13.13 16.06 -2.23
CA ALA A 291 -14.43 16.26 -1.61
C ALA A 291 -15.43 15.17 -1.99
N VAL A 292 -15.49 14.79 -3.27
CA VAL A 292 -16.31 13.66 -3.76
C VAL A 292 -15.85 12.35 -3.11
N GLY A 293 -14.55 12.09 -3.04
CA GLY A 293 -13.98 10.92 -2.38
C GLY A 293 -14.32 10.88 -0.89
N ALA A 294 -14.22 12.01 -0.18
CA ALA A 294 -14.60 12.13 1.21
C ALA A 294 -16.09 11.78 1.44
N ALA A 295 -16.97 12.32 0.60
CA ALA A 295 -18.40 11.99 0.63
C ALA A 295 -18.64 10.51 0.34
N ALA A 296 -17.99 9.95 -0.69
CA ALA A 296 -18.10 8.55 -1.08
C ALA A 296 -17.65 7.59 0.04
N VAL A 297 -16.58 7.93 0.77
CA VAL A 297 -16.06 7.16 1.92
C VAL A 297 -17.01 7.26 3.12
N LEU A 298 -17.47 8.46 3.48
CA LEU A 298 -18.20 8.69 4.72
C LEU A 298 -19.68 8.30 4.66
N ILE A 299 -20.35 8.55 3.52
CA ILE A 299 -21.79 8.33 3.34
C ILE A 299 -22.09 6.85 3.13
N ARG A 300 -21.22 6.11 2.44
CA ARG A 300 -21.49 4.73 2.03
C ARG A 300 -21.70 3.77 3.20
N THR A 301 -20.98 3.97 4.30
CA THR A 301 -21.04 3.09 5.48
C THR A 301 -20.42 3.76 6.71
N ARG A 302 -20.74 3.23 7.90
CA ARG A 302 -20.05 3.54 9.16
C ARG A 302 -18.99 2.50 9.55
N MET A 303 -18.91 1.38 8.84
CA MET A 303 -17.93 0.33 9.15
C MET A 303 -16.50 0.80 8.83
N PHE A 304 -15.66 0.86 9.86
CA PHE A 304 -14.25 1.30 9.74
C PHE A 304 -13.49 0.56 8.64
N THR A 305 -13.54 -0.78 8.65
CA THR A 305 -12.86 -1.64 7.66
C THR A 305 -13.21 -1.23 6.23
N THR A 306 -14.49 -1.03 5.97
CA THR A 306 -15.02 -0.69 4.65
C THR A 306 -14.68 0.75 4.25
N ARG A 307 -14.61 1.67 5.21
CA ARG A 307 -14.11 3.04 4.99
C ARG A 307 -12.62 3.08 4.63
N VAL A 308 -11.78 2.27 5.29
CA VAL A 308 -10.35 2.17 4.96
C VAL A 308 -10.15 1.64 3.53
N VAL A 309 -10.92 0.62 3.13
CA VAL A 309 -10.91 0.11 1.75
C VAL A 309 -11.27 1.21 0.75
N ASP A 310 -12.33 1.98 1.03
CA ASP A 310 -12.72 3.09 0.17
C ASP A 310 -11.70 4.20 0.11
N ALA A 311 -11.16 4.59 1.27
CA ALA A 311 -10.17 5.64 1.35
C ALA A 311 -8.94 5.26 0.53
N SER A 312 -8.51 4.00 0.56
CA SER A 312 -7.41 3.49 -0.27
C SER A 312 -7.70 3.65 -1.77
N THR A 313 -8.89 3.25 -2.23
CA THR A 313 -9.29 3.37 -3.66
C THR A 313 -9.50 4.81 -4.10
N TRP A 314 -10.20 5.61 -3.30
CA TRP A 314 -10.47 7.01 -3.60
C TRP A 314 -9.22 7.88 -3.48
N SER A 315 -8.24 7.51 -2.66
CA SER A 315 -6.96 8.22 -2.61
C SER A 315 -6.23 8.10 -3.93
N LEU A 316 -6.31 6.94 -4.59
CA LEU A 316 -5.73 6.74 -5.91
C LEU A 316 -6.48 7.56 -6.98
N LEU A 317 -7.82 7.62 -6.90
CA LEU A 317 -8.65 8.41 -7.81
C LEU A 317 -8.45 9.93 -7.62
N ALA A 318 -8.21 10.39 -6.39
CA ALA A 318 -8.09 11.80 -6.03
C ALA A 318 -6.66 12.34 -6.09
N ALA A 319 -5.66 11.45 -6.07
CA ALA A 319 -4.27 11.83 -6.14
C ALA A 319 -4.00 12.65 -7.42
N PRO A 320 -3.38 13.84 -7.29
CA PRO A 320 -3.01 14.65 -8.45
C PRO A 320 -1.96 13.95 -9.31
N HIS A 321 -1.10 13.14 -8.68
CA HIS A 321 -0.03 12.40 -9.33
C HIS A 321 -0.01 10.94 -8.87
N ALA A 322 -0.92 10.12 -9.38
CA ALA A 322 -0.89 8.67 -9.15
C ALA A 322 -0.33 7.95 -10.38
N LEU A 323 0.69 7.11 -10.21
CA LEU A 323 1.24 6.29 -11.28
C LEU A 323 0.96 4.80 -11.04
N LEU A 324 1.37 3.95 -11.98
CA LEU A 324 1.06 2.51 -11.90
C LEU A 324 1.61 1.82 -10.65
N HIS A 325 2.74 2.29 -10.12
CA HIS A 325 3.26 1.81 -8.85
C HIS A 325 2.36 2.12 -7.64
N ASP A 326 1.49 3.14 -7.72
CA ASP A 326 0.49 3.45 -6.70
C ASP A 326 -0.74 2.51 -6.80
N GLY A 327 -0.87 1.77 -7.91
CA GLY A 327 -1.98 0.83 -8.16
C GLY A 327 -2.13 -0.26 -7.10
N VAL A 328 -1.08 -0.52 -6.30
CA VAL A 328 -1.15 -1.41 -5.12
C VAL A 328 -2.20 -0.93 -4.08
N MET A 329 -2.55 0.36 -4.08
CA MET A 329 -3.62 0.92 -3.23
C MET A 329 -5.02 0.47 -3.63
N ALA A 330 -5.19 -0.21 -4.77
CA ALA A 330 -6.44 -0.90 -5.12
C ALA A 330 -6.59 -2.26 -4.44
N TYR A 331 -5.52 -2.82 -3.87
CA TYR A 331 -5.51 -4.20 -3.34
C TYR A 331 -6.51 -4.45 -2.20
N PRO A 332 -6.79 -3.51 -1.28
CA PRO A 332 -7.85 -3.70 -0.30
C PRO A 332 -9.23 -3.93 -0.94
N ALA A 333 -9.54 -3.24 -2.04
CA ALA A 333 -10.79 -3.42 -2.77
C ALA A 333 -10.82 -4.75 -3.53
N VAL A 334 -9.70 -5.15 -4.16
CA VAL A 334 -9.56 -6.48 -4.78
C VAL A 334 -9.74 -7.60 -3.76
N ALA A 335 -9.10 -7.48 -2.58
CA ALA A 335 -9.26 -8.43 -1.49
C ALA A 335 -10.71 -8.50 -1.01
N GLN A 336 -11.39 -7.37 -0.87
CA GLN A 336 -12.82 -7.32 -0.53
C GLN A 336 -13.71 -7.94 -1.63
N ALA A 337 -13.31 -7.87 -2.90
CA ALA A 337 -14.04 -8.44 -4.03
C ALA A 337 -13.75 -9.94 -4.27
N ALA A 338 -12.69 -10.48 -3.67
CA ALA A 338 -12.24 -11.87 -3.84
C ALA A 338 -13.15 -12.87 -3.09
N THR A 339 -14.30 -13.17 -3.68
CA THR A 339 -15.29 -14.12 -3.13
C THR A 339 -15.11 -15.54 -3.64
N THR A 340 -15.00 -15.68 -4.95
CA THR A 340 -14.87 -16.95 -5.66
C THR A 340 -13.62 -16.91 -6.53
N THR A 341 -13.18 -18.07 -7.02
CA THR A 341 -12.09 -18.15 -8.00
C THR A 341 -12.36 -17.24 -9.20
N THR A 342 -13.58 -17.32 -9.74
CA THR A 342 -13.98 -16.58 -10.94
C THR A 342 -14.03 -15.08 -10.68
N ALA A 343 -14.60 -14.65 -9.56
CA ALA A 343 -14.65 -13.22 -9.21
C ALA A 343 -13.24 -12.66 -8.98
N THR A 344 -12.39 -13.42 -8.28
CA THR A 344 -10.99 -13.03 -8.04
C THR A 344 -10.24 -12.91 -9.37
N ALA A 345 -10.32 -13.93 -10.23
CA ALA A 345 -9.69 -13.93 -11.55
C ALA A 345 -10.21 -12.79 -12.45
N LEU A 346 -11.51 -12.49 -12.40
CA LEU A 346 -12.11 -11.41 -13.17
C LEU A 346 -11.60 -10.04 -12.72
N TRP A 347 -11.60 -9.74 -11.42
CA TRP A 347 -11.12 -8.45 -10.92
C TRP A 347 -9.60 -8.29 -11.11
N VAL A 348 -8.83 -9.32 -10.83
CA VAL A 348 -7.38 -9.31 -11.06
C VAL A 348 -7.05 -9.18 -12.54
N GLY A 349 -7.67 -10.00 -13.40
CA GLY A 349 -7.42 -10.01 -14.84
C GLY A 349 -7.86 -8.73 -15.53
N SER A 350 -9.04 -8.19 -15.19
CA SER A 350 -9.51 -6.91 -15.73
C SER A 350 -8.66 -5.74 -15.26
N GLY A 351 -8.25 -5.72 -13.98
CA GLY A 351 -7.36 -4.68 -13.45
C GLY A 351 -5.98 -4.71 -14.13
N LEU A 352 -5.44 -5.90 -14.39
CA LEU A 352 -4.22 -6.11 -15.14
C LEU A 352 -4.34 -5.57 -16.59
N ALA A 353 -5.38 -5.97 -17.30
CA ALA A 353 -5.62 -5.53 -18.67
C ALA A 353 -5.76 -4.00 -18.74
N VAL A 354 -6.54 -3.42 -17.84
CA VAL A 354 -6.75 -1.97 -17.76
C VAL A 354 -5.46 -1.21 -17.42
N ALA A 355 -4.63 -1.74 -16.52
CA ALA A 355 -3.32 -1.16 -16.21
C ALA A 355 -2.36 -1.17 -17.41
N LEU A 356 -2.35 -2.24 -18.21
CA LEU A 356 -1.54 -2.30 -19.44
C LEU A 356 -2.07 -1.35 -20.51
N ILE A 357 -3.39 -1.24 -20.67
CA ILE A 357 -4.02 -0.28 -21.59
C ILE A 357 -3.73 1.17 -21.17
N GLN A 358 -3.66 1.45 -19.86
CA GLN A 358 -3.25 2.75 -19.32
C GLN A 358 -1.82 3.11 -19.72
N GLN A 359 -0.88 2.15 -19.70
CA GLN A 359 0.49 2.38 -20.19
C GLN A 359 0.52 2.74 -21.67
N ALA A 360 -0.40 2.19 -22.47
CA ALA A 360 -0.56 2.55 -23.87
C ALA A 360 -1.23 3.94 -24.09
N GLY A 361 -1.50 4.69 -23.01
CA GLY A 361 -2.01 6.06 -23.06
C GLY A 361 -3.53 6.19 -22.97
N ILE A 362 -4.27 5.08 -22.83
CA ILE A 362 -5.74 5.09 -22.75
C ILE A 362 -6.19 5.06 -21.28
N PRO A 363 -6.83 6.12 -20.76
CA PRO A 363 -7.03 6.29 -19.32
C PRO A 363 -8.22 5.49 -18.73
N LEU A 364 -8.12 4.17 -18.70
CA LEU A 364 -9.19 3.26 -18.24
C LEU A 364 -9.13 2.92 -16.74
N VAL A 365 -8.00 3.10 -16.07
CA VAL A 365 -7.84 2.74 -14.64
C VAL A 365 -8.85 3.44 -13.72
N PRO A 366 -9.13 4.76 -13.86
CA PRO A 366 -10.14 5.41 -13.02
C PRO A 366 -11.52 4.75 -13.11
N LEU A 367 -11.93 4.33 -14.31
CA LEU A 367 -13.22 3.67 -14.54
C LEU A 367 -13.28 2.30 -13.86
N TRP A 368 -12.19 1.54 -13.94
CA TRP A 368 -12.07 0.26 -13.26
C TRP A 368 -12.11 0.39 -11.73
N LEU A 369 -11.43 1.41 -11.18
CA LEU A 369 -11.43 1.72 -9.74
C LEU A 369 -12.84 2.11 -9.25
N ILE A 370 -13.59 2.88 -10.02
CA ILE A 370 -14.99 3.20 -9.72
C ILE A 370 -15.85 1.93 -9.76
N ALA A 371 -15.67 1.07 -10.77
CA ALA A 371 -16.44 -0.17 -10.91
C ALA A 371 -16.24 -1.13 -9.71
N ILE A 372 -14.99 -1.35 -9.29
CA ILE A 372 -14.70 -2.23 -8.15
C ILE A 372 -15.20 -1.62 -6.82
N TRP A 373 -15.15 -0.30 -6.68
CA TRP A 373 -15.71 0.41 -5.51
C TRP A 373 -17.24 0.24 -5.41
N ILE A 374 -17.96 0.42 -6.52
CA ILE A 374 -19.43 0.22 -6.58
C ILE A 374 -19.78 -1.23 -6.21
N TRP A 375 -19.04 -2.19 -6.76
CA TRP A 375 -19.23 -3.62 -6.47
C TRP A 375 -19.05 -3.94 -4.98
N GLY A 376 -17.97 -3.46 -4.36
CA GLY A 376 -17.72 -3.62 -2.92
C GLY A 376 -18.84 -3.02 -2.05
N GLY A 377 -19.44 -1.92 -2.50
CA GLY A 377 -20.57 -1.26 -1.83
C GLY A 377 -21.86 -2.07 -1.87
N ALA A 378 -22.15 -2.72 -2.99
CA ALA A 378 -23.29 -3.62 -3.12
C ALA A 378 -23.13 -4.87 -2.23
N ARG A 379 -21.91 -5.37 -2.03
CA ARG A 379 -21.62 -6.49 -1.13
C ARG A 379 -21.84 -6.10 0.34
N SER A 380 -21.24 -4.99 0.78
CA SER A 380 -21.31 -4.53 2.18
C SER A 380 -22.76 -4.37 2.65
N ARG A 381 -23.64 -3.86 1.78
CA ARG A 381 -25.08 -3.73 2.05
C ARG A 381 -25.80 -5.09 2.15
N ARG A 382 -25.42 -6.08 1.36
CA ARG A 382 -26.00 -7.44 1.41
C ARG A 382 -25.61 -8.18 2.70
N VAL A 383 -24.35 -8.06 3.12
CA VAL A 383 -23.86 -8.65 4.39
C VAL A 383 -24.58 -8.03 5.58
N ALA A 384 -24.71 -6.69 5.61
CA ALA A 384 -25.45 -6.00 6.67
C ALA A 384 -26.92 -6.48 6.76
N ARG A 385 -27.62 -6.59 5.62
CA ARG A 385 -29.01 -7.08 5.57
C ARG A 385 -29.17 -8.55 5.97
N GLY A 386 -28.22 -9.42 5.61
CA GLY A 386 -28.25 -10.84 5.97
C GLY A 386 -27.93 -11.12 7.44
N SER A 387 -27.26 -10.20 8.14
CA SER A 387 -26.88 -10.35 9.56
C SER A 387 -27.96 -9.94 10.57
N GLY A 388 -29.14 -9.51 10.12
CA GLY A 388 -30.25 -9.11 11.00
C GLY A 388 -30.00 -7.85 11.86
N LEU A 389 -28.84 -7.20 11.72
CA LEU A 389 -28.56 -5.94 12.40
C LEU A 389 -29.38 -4.83 11.73
N PRO A 390 -30.21 -4.08 12.48
CA PRO A 390 -31.03 -3.03 11.89
C PRO A 390 -30.12 -1.98 11.24
N ALA A 391 -30.50 -1.56 10.04
CA ALA A 391 -29.97 -0.35 9.43
C ALA A 391 -30.33 0.81 10.37
N SER A 392 -29.43 1.16 11.29
CA SER A 392 -29.58 2.36 12.11
C SER A 392 -29.57 3.55 11.16
N ARG A 393 -30.74 4.21 11.07
CA ARG A 393 -30.99 5.40 10.26
C ARG A 393 -29.97 6.50 10.54
#